data_AF-A0A918I937-F1
#
_entry.id   AF-A0A918I937-F1
#
_cell.length_a   1.000
_cell.length_b   1.000
_cell.length_c   1.000
_cell.angle_alpha   90.00
_cell.angle_beta   90.00
_cell.angle_gamma   90.00
#
_symmetry.space_group_name_H-M   'P 1'
#
loop_
_entity.id
_entity.type
_entity.pdbx_description
1 polymer ?
#
loop_
_entity_poly.entity_id
_entity_poly.type
_entity_poly.pdbx_seq_one_letter_code
_entity_poly.pdbx_strand_id
1 'polypeptide(L)'
;MRRLHAPLLALCCARSGAGGSRAHRGGTAGDHKGGAPVLVTPVVRRWFDADGTLDDGTALPVNGLGVDLPAVARSVAAAGHVPLIDLTARTEALVESLGPEGSETLCLSGGKRDNTHTSVHGATVYAVLVRDELLARHLVPEGAVRVG
;
A
#
# COMPACT_ATOMS: atom_id res chain seq x y z
N MET A 1 -28.16 15.37 -12.77
CA MET A 1 -27.00 15.41 -11.85
C MET A 1 -26.69 13.99 -11.40
N ARG A 2 -25.67 13.36 -12.00
CA ARG A 2 -25.37 11.93 -11.80
C ARG A 2 -24.39 11.77 -10.64
N ARG A 3 -24.75 10.90 -9.68
CA ARG A 3 -23.95 10.53 -8.51
C ARG A 3 -22.69 9.78 -8.98
N LEU A 4 -21.52 10.28 -8.59
CA LEU A 4 -20.23 9.64 -8.79
C LEU A 4 -20.15 8.40 -7.87
N HIS A 5 -19.86 7.24 -8.46
CA HIS A 5 -19.52 6.02 -7.74
C HIS A 5 -18.04 6.08 -7.34
N ALA A 6 -17.76 5.83 -6.06
CA ALA A 6 -16.42 5.75 -5.49
C ALA A 6 -15.68 4.49 -6.01
N PRO A 7 -14.39 4.57 -6.37
CA PRO A 7 -13.61 3.40 -6.72
C PRO A 7 -13.27 2.59 -5.47
N LEU A 8 -13.23 1.27 -5.64
CA LEU A 8 -13.02 0.25 -4.61
C LEU A 8 -11.60 0.40 -4.00
N LEU A 9 -11.54 0.88 -2.77
CA LEU A 9 -10.31 1.01 -1.98
C LEU A 9 -10.05 -0.32 -1.25
N ALA A 10 -8.84 -0.88 -1.37
CA ALA A 10 -8.45 -2.09 -0.65
C ALA A 10 -8.39 -1.81 0.85
N LEU A 11 -9.42 -2.27 1.57
CA LEU A 11 -9.55 -2.13 3.01
C LEU A 11 -9.04 -3.39 3.71
N CYS A 12 -7.90 -3.30 4.38
CA CYS A 12 -7.42 -4.39 5.24
C CYS A 12 -8.12 -4.28 6.60
N CYS A 13 -9.11 -5.14 6.87
CA CYS A 13 -9.83 -5.18 8.13
C CYS A 13 -9.09 -6.00 9.18
N ALA A 14 -8.42 -5.35 10.14
CA ALA A 14 -7.97 -6.01 11.37
C ALA A 14 -9.12 -6.03 12.40
N ARG A 15 -9.42 -7.21 12.96
CA ARG A 15 -10.36 -7.37 14.09
C ARG A 15 -9.62 -7.06 15.38
N SER A 16 -10.15 -6.13 16.19
CA SER A 16 -9.75 -5.98 17.58
C SER A 16 -10.95 -6.31 18.48
N GLY A 17 -10.78 -7.23 19.42
CA GLY A 17 -11.77 -7.62 20.40
C GLY A 17 -11.54 -6.93 21.74
N ALA A 18 -12.63 -6.70 22.47
CA ALA A 18 -12.77 -6.27 23.87
C ALA A 18 -12.82 -4.74 24.17
N GLY A 19 -14.06 -4.23 24.21
CA GLY A 19 -14.66 -3.48 25.32
C GLY A 19 -13.99 -2.21 25.88
N GLY A 20 -14.66 -1.06 25.69
CA GLY A 20 -14.54 0.09 26.62
C GLY A 20 -14.61 1.48 25.99
N SER A 21 -15.73 2.18 26.21
CA SER A 21 -15.99 3.63 26.09
C SER A 21 -15.77 4.34 24.74
N ARG A 22 -16.89 4.72 24.11
CA ARG A 22 -16.99 5.60 22.94
C ARG A 22 -16.55 7.04 23.27
N ALA A 23 -15.65 7.57 22.44
CA ALA A 23 -15.70 8.97 22.01
C ALA A 23 -15.67 8.99 20.47
N HIS A 24 -16.82 9.23 19.87
CA HIS A 24 -17.00 9.36 18.41
C HIS A 24 -16.44 10.72 17.93
N ARG A 25 -15.64 10.71 16.86
CA ARG A 25 -15.61 11.80 15.87
C ARG A 25 -15.10 11.32 14.51
N GLY A 26 -15.94 11.49 13.48
CA GLY A 26 -15.57 11.50 12.05
C GLY A 26 -15.63 10.16 11.31
N GLY A 27 -16.81 9.76 10.82
CA GLY A 27 -16.96 8.55 9.98
C GLY A 27 -17.14 8.88 8.49
N THR A 28 -16.42 8.16 7.63
CA THR A 28 -16.86 7.78 6.27
C THR A 28 -16.20 6.47 5.82
N ALA A 29 -17.04 5.51 5.39
CA ALA A 29 -16.76 4.23 4.73
C ALA A 29 -16.01 3.14 5.54
N GLY A 30 -16.76 2.32 6.30
CA GLY A 30 -16.26 1.04 6.84
C GLY A 30 -16.95 0.51 8.11
N ASP A 31 -17.77 1.30 8.79
CA ASP A 31 -18.06 1.08 10.22
C ASP A 31 -19.08 -0.03 10.56
N HIS A 32 -19.62 -0.77 9.59
CA HIS A 32 -20.70 -1.72 9.85
C HIS A 32 -20.25 -3.04 10.53
N LYS A 33 -18.95 -3.25 10.74
CA LYS A 33 -18.41 -4.49 11.37
C LYS A 33 -17.30 -4.26 12.42
N GLY A 34 -17.04 -3.02 12.84
CA GLY A 34 -16.12 -2.71 13.95
C GLY A 34 -14.62 -2.95 13.68
N GLY A 35 -14.18 -3.04 12.42
CA GLY A 35 -12.77 -3.06 12.08
C GLY A 35 -12.18 -1.65 12.08
N ALA A 36 -10.92 -1.51 12.49
CA ALA A 36 -10.17 -0.27 12.35
C ALA A 36 -9.51 -0.23 10.96
N PRO A 37 -9.92 0.67 10.05
CA PRO A 37 -9.35 0.74 8.70
C PRO A 37 -7.89 1.19 8.75
N VAL A 38 -7.07 0.63 7.84
CA VAL A 38 -5.73 1.14 7.50
C VAL A 38 -5.66 1.23 5.98
N LEU A 39 -5.26 2.40 5.47
CA LEU A 39 -4.99 2.57 4.04
C LEU A 39 -3.56 2.18 3.70
N VAL A 40 -3.36 1.64 2.51
CA VAL A 40 -2.04 1.29 1.99
C VAL A 40 -1.91 1.88 0.59
N THR A 41 -0.85 2.65 0.34
CA THR A 41 -0.58 3.18 -1.01
C THR A 41 -0.16 2.05 -1.97
N PRO A 42 -0.39 2.18 -3.28
CA PRO A 42 0.03 1.13 -4.23
C PRO A 42 1.56 1.00 -4.30
N VAL A 43 2.06 -0.19 -4.67
CA VAL A 43 3.50 -0.42 -4.91
C VAL A 43 3.97 0.28 -6.17
N VAL A 44 5.26 0.65 -6.24
CA VAL A 44 5.88 1.17 -7.46
C VAL A 44 5.97 0.11 -8.56
N ARG A 45 6.08 0.56 -9.82
CA ARG A 45 6.46 -0.28 -10.94
C ARG A 45 7.97 -0.23 -11.15
N ARG A 46 8.54 -1.33 -11.59
CA ARG A 46 9.99 -1.49 -11.79
C ARG A 46 10.47 -0.87 -13.11
N TRP A 47 10.27 0.44 -13.30
CA TRP A 47 10.79 1.21 -14.42
C TRP A 47 11.93 2.10 -13.95
N PHE A 48 13.10 1.93 -14.52
CA PHE A 48 14.31 2.63 -14.09
C PHE A 48 14.76 3.62 -15.16
N ASP A 49 15.26 4.76 -14.69
CA ASP A 49 16.03 5.70 -15.48
C ASP A 49 17.48 5.22 -15.66
N ALA A 50 18.23 5.93 -16.51
CA ALA A 50 19.60 5.57 -16.87
C ALA A 50 20.59 5.67 -15.70
N ASP A 51 20.27 6.46 -14.68
CA ASP A 51 21.05 6.63 -13.44
C ASP A 51 20.72 5.58 -12.37
N GLY A 52 19.73 4.72 -12.62
CA GLY A 52 19.35 3.62 -11.73
C GLY A 52 18.31 3.99 -10.67
N THR A 53 17.77 5.22 -10.68
CA THR A 53 16.56 5.55 -9.91
C THR A 53 15.30 5.08 -10.64
N LEU A 54 14.19 5.02 -9.93
CA LEU A 54 12.90 4.75 -10.57
C LEU A 54 12.45 5.96 -11.41
N ASP A 55 11.89 5.68 -12.59
CA ASP A 55 11.35 6.70 -13.50
C ASP A 55 10.08 7.30 -12.88
N ASP A 56 10.19 8.51 -12.33
CA ASP A 56 9.09 9.25 -11.69
C ASP A 56 7.82 9.35 -12.56
N GLY A 57 7.96 9.32 -13.89
CA GLY A 57 6.85 9.41 -14.83
C GLY A 57 6.11 8.10 -15.06
N THR A 58 6.75 6.94 -14.87
CA THR A 58 6.16 5.62 -15.20
C THR A 58 6.18 4.60 -14.07
N ALA A 59 7.12 4.71 -13.14
CA ALA A 59 7.24 3.91 -11.93
C ALA A 59 6.15 4.27 -10.91
N LEU A 60 5.80 5.56 -10.82
CA LEU A 60 4.73 6.04 -9.94
C LEU A 60 3.35 5.54 -10.44
N PRO A 61 2.49 4.99 -9.56
CA PRO A 61 1.16 4.51 -9.96
C PRO A 61 0.18 5.64 -10.30
N VAL A 62 0.31 6.18 -11.52
CA VAL A 62 -0.62 7.12 -12.13
C VAL A 62 -1.63 6.34 -12.99
N ASN A 63 -2.92 6.61 -12.84
CA ASN A 63 -3.96 5.95 -13.64
C ASN A 63 -4.10 6.59 -15.04
N GLY A 64 -4.96 6.00 -15.90
CA GLY A 64 -5.17 6.50 -17.28
C GLY A 64 -5.78 7.90 -17.39
N LEU A 65 -6.12 8.55 -16.27
CA LEU A 65 -6.61 9.94 -16.20
C LEU A 65 -5.52 10.91 -15.71
N GLY A 66 -4.29 10.45 -15.49
CA GLY A 66 -3.22 11.28 -14.94
C GLY A 66 -3.29 11.49 -13.42
N VAL A 67 -4.07 10.67 -12.70
CA VAL A 67 -4.23 10.80 -11.24
C VAL A 67 -3.14 10.01 -10.53
N ASP A 68 -2.34 10.71 -9.72
CA ASP A 68 -1.41 10.14 -8.74
C ASP A 68 -2.19 9.43 -7.63
N LEU A 69 -2.23 8.10 -7.70
CA LEU A 69 -2.96 7.27 -6.74
C LEU A 69 -2.34 7.31 -5.33
N PRO A 70 -1.00 7.25 -5.15
CA PRO A 70 -0.37 7.50 -3.86
C PRO A 70 -0.80 8.82 -3.20
N ALA A 71 -0.77 9.93 -3.93
CA ALA A 71 -1.17 11.24 -3.40
C ALA A 71 -2.64 11.27 -3.00
N VAL A 72 -3.53 10.68 -3.82
CA VAL A 72 -4.95 10.56 -3.47
C VAL A 72 -5.16 9.72 -2.22
N ALA A 73 -4.48 8.58 -2.09
CA ALA A 73 -4.58 7.73 -0.90
C ALA A 73 -4.11 8.46 0.38
N ARG A 74 -2.98 9.19 0.29
CA ARG A 74 -2.50 10.07 1.38
C ARG A 74 -3.52 11.14 1.76
N SER A 75 -4.14 11.80 0.77
CA SER A 75 -5.17 12.82 1.00
C SER A 75 -6.42 12.24 1.66
N VAL A 76 -6.89 11.08 1.21
CA VAL A 76 -8.05 10.39 1.80
C VAL A 76 -7.76 9.95 3.24
N ALA A 77 -6.56 9.42 3.50
CA ALA A 77 -6.14 9.05 4.86
C ALA A 77 -6.16 10.26 5.81
N ALA A 78 -5.58 11.38 5.37
CA ALA A 78 -5.55 12.61 6.15
C ALA A 78 -6.95 13.16 6.43
N ALA A 79 -7.81 13.25 5.40
CA ALA A 79 -9.17 13.75 5.55
C ALA A 79 -10.03 12.84 6.46
N GLY A 80 -9.87 11.52 6.32
CA GLY A 80 -10.59 10.51 7.09
C GLY A 80 -10.01 10.23 8.48
N HIS A 81 -8.86 10.82 8.83
CA HIS A 81 -8.11 10.48 10.05
C HIS A 81 -7.84 8.96 10.17
N VAL A 82 -7.57 8.32 9.03
CA VAL A 82 -7.30 6.88 8.94
C VAL A 82 -5.79 6.66 8.86
N PRO A 83 -5.20 5.73 9.64
CA PRO A 83 -3.81 5.38 9.49
C PRO A 83 -3.48 4.94 8.05
N LEU A 84 -2.36 5.39 7.51
CA LEU A 84 -1.88 5.02 6.18
C LEU A 84 -0.47 4.46 6.22
N ILE A 85 -0.26 3.28 5.64
CA ILE A 85 1.05 2.70 5.33
C ILE A 85 1.46 3.17 3.94
N ASP A 86 2.58 3.88 3.86
CA ASP A 86 3.11 4.38 2.60
C ASP A 86 3.98 3.32 1.91
N LEU A 87 3.32 2.32 1.32
CA LEU A 87 4.00 1.22 0.65
C LEU A 87 4.67 1.67 -0.66
N THR A 88 4.20 2.74 -1.31
CA THR A 88 4.88 3.38 -2.45
C THR A 88 6.31 3.74 -2.06
N ALA A 89 6.50 4.58 -1.04
CA ALA A 89 7.83 5.01 -0.60
C ALA A 89 8.72 3.84 -0.14
N ARG A 90 8.12 2.84 0.52
CA ARG A 90 8.87 1.66 1.00
C ARG A 90 9.34 0.75 -0.15
N THR A 91 8.51 0.58 -1.17
CA THR A 91 8.86 -0.24 -2.34
C THR A 91 9.79 0.47 -3.29
N GLU A 92 9.69 1.80 -3.41
CA GLU A 92 10.66 2.65 -4.11
C GLU A 92 12.06 2.45 -3.54
N ALA A 93 12.24 2.72 -2.24
CA ALA A 93 13.53 2.57 -1.57
C ALA A 93 14.11 1.15 -1.70
N LEU A 94 13.27 0.11 -1.57
CA LEU A 94 13.70 -1.28 -1.74
C LEU A 94 14.14 -1.57 -3.18
N VAL A 95 13.31 -1.22 -4.17
CA VAL A 95 13.57 -1.52 -5.58
C VAL A 95 14.83 -0.79 -6.07
N GLU A 96 15.00 0.48 -5.69
CA GLU A 96 16.22 1.24 -5.99
C GLU A 96 17.46 0.65 -5.33
N SER A 97 17.36 0.23 -4.05
CA SER A 97 18.49 -0.38 -3.35
C SER A 97 18.96 -1.69 -4.00
N LEU A 98 18.06 -2.42 -4.66
CA LEU A 98 18.35 -3.65 -5.37
C LEU A 98 18.82 -3.41 -6.81
N GLY A 99 18.50 -2.23 -7.37
CA GLY A 99 18.78 -1.86 -8.75
C GLY A 99 18.03 -2.71 -9.80
N PRO A 100 18.25 -2.45 -11.10
CA PRO A 100 17.50 -3.07 -12.19
C PRO A 100 17.55 -4.60 -12.21
N GLU A 101 18.74 -5.18 -12.02
CA GLU A 101 18.93 -6.63 -12.06
C GLU A 101 18.47 -7.30 -10.76
N GLY A 102 18.86 -6.77 -9.60
CA GLY A 102 18.54 -7.37 -8.30
C GLY A 102 17.04 -7.37 -7.98
N SER A 103 16.29 -6.39 -8.51
CA SER A 103 14.84 -6.30 -8.33
C SER A 103 14.03 -7.13 -9.33
N GLU A 104 14.65 -7.80 -10.30
CA GLU A 104 13.93 -8.57 -11.32
C GLU A 104 13.04 -9.67 -10.72
N THR A 105 13.52 -10.35 -9.67
CA THR A 105 12.80 -11.44 -9.00
C THR A 105 11.54 -10.98 -8.27
N LEU A 106 11.36 -9.67 -8.05
CA LEU A 106 10.18 -9.11 -7.40
C LEU A 106 8.95 -9.12 -8.32
N CYS A 107 9.15 -9.14 -9.64
CA CYS A 107 8.08 -9.15 -10.64
C CYS A 107 7.97 -10.50 -11.37
N LEU A 108 6.87 -10.72 -12.08
CA LEU A 108 6.70 -11.89 -12.94
C LEU A 108 7.64 -11.80 -14.15
N SER A 109 8.83 -12.38 -14.05
CA SER A 109 9.81 -12.53 -15.14
C SER A 109 9.41 -13.68 -16.08
N GLY A 110 8.29 -13.50 -16.79
CA GLY A 110 7.70 -14.49 -17.70
C GLY A 110 7.98 -14.23 -19.18
N GLY A 111 9.16 -13.73 -19.55
CA GLY A 111 9.55 -13.44 -20.93
C GLY A 111 8.91 -12.20 -21.58
N LYS A 112 7.88 -11.61 -20.94
CA LYS A 112 7.41 -10.25 -21.18
C LYS A 112 7.93 -9.37 -20.06
N ARG A 113 8.39 -8.15 -20.38
CA ARG A 113 8.88 -7.13 -19.44
C ARG A 113 7.75 -6.62 -18.55
N ASP A 114 7.22 -7.48 -17.68
CA ASP A 114 6.18 -7.16 -16.71
C ASP A 114 6.82 -6.56 -15.47
N ASN A 115 6.74 -5.24 -15.37
CA ASN A 115 7.27 -4.45 -14.26
C ASN A 115 6.18 -4.08 -13.23
N THR A 116 5.00 -4.71 -13.30
CA THR A 116 3.83 -4.35 -12.48
C THR A 116 3.35 -5.51 -11.62
N HIS A 117 3.22 -6.71 -12.17
CA HIS A 117 2.70 -7.85 -11.42
C HIS A 117 3.83 -8.51 -10.62
N THR A 118 3.63 -8.62 -9.31
CA THR A 118 4.61 -9.22 -8.40
C THR A 118 4.70 -10.74 -8.59
N SER A 119 5.91 -11.29 -8.50
CA SER A 119 6.09 -12.72 -8.28
C SER A 119 5.59 -13.13 -6.89
N VAL A 120 5.50 -14.43 -6.61
CA VAL A 120 5.24 -14.91 -5.23
C VAL A 120 6.29 -14.36 -4.27
N HIS A 121 7.57 -14.39 -4.67
CA HIS A 121 8.65 -13.83 -3.87
C HIS A 121 8.47 -12.33 -3.61
N GLY A 122 8.22 -11.53 -4.65
CA GLY A 122 8.00 -10.09 -4.51
C GLY A 122 6.78 -9.75 -3.65
N ALA A 123 5.68 -10.48 -3.82
CA ALA A 123 4.49 -10.32 -2.99
C ALA A 123 4.79 -10.62 -1.51
N THR A 124 5.57 -11.66 -1.22
CA THR A 124 6.01 -11.98 0.15
C THR A 124 6.90 -10.88 0.73
N VAL A 125 7.87 -10.38 -0.03
CA VAL A 125 8.75 -9.29 0.41
C VAL A 125 7.94 -8.02 0.71
N TYR A 126 7.01 -7.63 -0.15
CA TYR A 126 6.17 -6.45 0.08
C TYR A 126 5.18 -6.64 1.23
N ALA A 127 4.66 -7.85 1.44
CA ALA A 127 3.83 -8.16 2.60
C ALA A 127 4.59 -8.03 3.92
N VAL A 128 5.89 -8.36 3.94
CA VAL A 128 6.76 -8.12 5.10
C VAL A 128 6.89 -6.63 5.40
N LEU A 129 7.07 -5.77 4.39
CA LEU A 129 7.09 -4.31 4.59
C LEU A 129 5.80 -3.81 5.25
N VAL A 130 4.63 -4.28 4.78
CA VAL A 130 3.34 -3.91 5.38
C VAL A 130 3.22 -4.40 6.81
N ARG A 131 3.60 -5.66 7.08
CA ARG A 131 3.60 -6.23 8.44
C ARG A 131 4.44 -5.37 9.37
N ASP A 132 5.67 -5.09 8.97
CA ASP A 132 6.64 -4.42 9.83
C ASP A 132 6.15 -2.99 10.16
N GLU A 133 5.51 -2.31 9.20
CA GLU A 133 4.86 -1.02 9.43
C GLU A 133 3.64 -1.11 10.35
N LEU A 134 2.82 -2.16 10.24
CA LEU A 134 1.70 -2.38 11.17
C LEU A 134 2.20 -2.55 12.61
N LEU A 135 3.30 -3.28 12.81
CA LEU A 135 3.91 -3.51 14.11
C LEU A 135 4.58 -2.25 14.66
N ALA A 136 5.42 -1.59 13.87
CA ALA A 136 6.18 -0.39 14.27
C ALA A 136 5.26 0.77 14.68
N ARG A 137 4.03 0.80 14.18
CA ARG A 137 3.03 1.83 14.47
C ARG A 137 1.96 1.36 15.44
N HIS A 138 2.11 0.17 16.01
CA HIS A 138 1.18 -0.44 16.95
C HIS A 138 -0.27 -0.49 16.41
N LEU A 139 -0.43 -0.68 15.10
CA LEU A 139 -1.73 -0.81 14.45
C LEU A 139 -2.30 -2.22 14.60
N VAL A 140 -1.46 -3.19 14.94
CA VAL A 140 -1.84 -4.55 15.32
C VAL A 140 -1.03 -4.99 16.56
N PRO A 141 -1.57 -5.88 17.40
CA PRO A 141 -0.80 -6.49 18.48
C PRO A 141 0.35 -7.36 17.94
N GLU A 142 1.50 -7.39 18.61
CA GLU A 142 2.65 -8.21 18.21
C GLU A 142 2.30 -9.70 18.07
N GLY A 143 1.51 -10.24 19.01
CA GLY A 143 1.03 -11.63 18.97
C GLY A 143 -0.02 -11.93 17.91
N ALA A 144 -0.51 -10.93 17.18
CA ALA A 144 -1.52 -11.09 16.13
C ALA A 144 -0.90 -11.35 14.74
N VAL A 145 0.43 -11.24 14.60
CA VAL A 145 1.11 -11.47 13.33
C VAL A 145 1.99 -12.72 13.40
N ARG A 146 1.99 -13.52 12.32
CA ARG A 146 2.91 -14.65 12.20
C ARG A 146 4.34 -14.13 12.08
N VAL A 147 5.21 -14.63 12.94
CA VAL A 147 6.66 -14.49 12.76
C VAL A 147 7.04 -15.33 11.54
N GLY A 148 7.76 -14.71 10.60
CA GLY A 148 8.22 -15.35 9.37
C GLY A 148 9.41 -16.26 9.62
#